data_AF-A0A6L9SDZ2-F1
#
_entry.id   AF-A0A6L9SDZ2-F1
#
_cell.length_a   1.000
_cell.length_b   1.000
_cell.length_c   1.000
_cell.angle_alpha   90.00
_cell.angle_beta   90.00
_cell.angle_gamma   90.00
#
_symmetry.space_group_name_H-M   'P 1'
#
loop_
_entity.id
_entity.type
_entity.pdbx_description
1 polymer ?
#
loop_
_entity_poly.entity_id
_entity_poly.type
_entity_poly.pdbx_seq_one_letter_code
_entity_poly.pdbx_strand_id
1 'polypeptide(L)'
;MTPSDPRMSRPRRRLPAADMARIAVFAALIAVLGLPGQFHVFGNSVPITLQTLGVVLAGAILGAWRGALSVLMLLALVAAGLPLLAGGRGGLGVFAGPSVGYLVGWVVGALVVGWLVERGGRRPGVAWVLPACLIGSALILVIGVPIQSLVTGVPLGETIALSLAFVPGDTLKSVAAAAVVVGAQRAYPDASPAARRERLSNRGG
;
A
#
# COMPACT_ATOMS: atom_id res chain seq x y z
N MET A 1 -41.75 -37.68 -18.98
CA MET A 1 -40.45 -38.10 -18.41
C MET A 1 -39.37 -37.49 -19.29
N THR A 2 -38.86 -36.31 -18.93
CA THR A 2 -37.74 -35.62 -19.58
C THR A 2 -36.65 -35.47 -18.52
N PRO A 3 -35.39 -35.84 -18.79
CA PRO A 3 -34.33 -35.80 -17.78
C PRO A 3 -34.02 -34.35 -17.40
N SER A 4 -34.07 -34.04 -16.11
CA SER A 4 -33.49 -32.84 -15.52
C SER A 4 -31.96 -32.88 -15.69
N ASP A 5 -31.37 -31.93 -16.42
CA ASP A 5 -29.90 -31.77 -16.50
C ASP A 5 -29.38 -31.17 -15.18
N PRO A 6 -28.64 -31.91 -14.34
CA PRO A 6 -28.15 -31.46 -13.06
C PRO A 6 -26.74 -30.90 -13.21
N ARG A 7 -26.54 -29.91 -14.08
CA ARG A 7 -25.31 -29.10 -14.06
C ARG A 7 -25.40 -28.05 -12.97
N MET A 8 -25.47 -28.54 -11.72
CA MET A 8 -25.16 -27.77 -10.53
C MET A 8 -23.71 -27.27 -10.66
N SER A 9 -23.59 -26.00 -11.03
CA SER A 9 -22.33 -25.27 -11.07
C SER A 9 -21.77 -25.19 -9.65
N ARG A 10 -20.90 -26.15 -9.30
CA ARG A 10 -20.21 -26.16 -7.99
C ARG A 10 -19.57 -24.79 -7.77
N PRO A 11 -19.85 -24.09 -6.65
CA PRO A 11 -19.24 -22.81 -6.39
C PRO A 11 -17.72 -23.02 -6.30
N ARG A 12 -16.96 -22.47 -7.26
CA ARG A 12 -15.50 -22.44 -7.20
C ARG A 12 -15.10 -21.80 -5.87
N ARG A 13 -14.66 -22.63 -4.90
CA ARG A 13 -14.03 -22.19 -3.65
C ARG A 13 -12.82 -21.35 -4.06
N ARG A 14 -12.83 -20.04 -3.74
CA ARG A 14 -11.61 -19.23 -3.88
C ARG A 14 -10.66 -19.72 -2.81
N LEU A 15 -9.54 -20.30 -3.22
CA LEU A 15 -8.55 -20.82 -2.29
C LEU A 15 -7.90 -19.64 -1.55
N PRO A 16 -7.86 -19.66 -0.20
CA PRO A 16 -7.09 -18.71 0.61
C PRO A 16 -5.67 -18.49 0.08
N ALA A 17 -5.07 -19.53 -0.50
CA ALA A 17 -3.76 -19.52 -1.15
C ALA A 17 -3.60 -18.42 -2.22
N ALA A 18 -4.62 -18.15 -3.05
CA ALA A 18 -4.51 -17.13 -4.10
C ALA A 18 -4.50 -15.71 -3.52
N ASP A 19 -5.15 -15.49 -2.38
CA ASP A 19 -5.12 -14.20 -1.69
C ASP A 19 -3.78 -14.01 -0.96
N MET A 20 -3.26 -15.07 -0.32
CA MET A 20 -1.92 -15.07 0.26
C MET A 20 -0.83 -14.80 -0.77
N ALA A 21 -0.90 -15.44 -1.95
CA ALA A 21 0.05 -15.20 -3.03
C ALA A 21 0.08 -13.74 -3.48
N ARG A 22 -1.09 -13.08 -3.61
CA ARG A 22 -1.15 -11.65 -3.97
C ARG A 22 -0.54 -10.77 -2.87
N ILE A 23 -0.81 -11.08 -1.61
CA ILE A 23 -0.22 -10.37 -0.46
C ILE A 23 1.30 -10.49 -0.50
N ALA A 24 1.82 -11.69 -0.71
CA ALA A 24 3.26 -11.95 -0.81
C ALA A 24 3.91 -11.22 -2.00
N VAL A 25 3.26 -11.25 -3.18
CA VAL A 25 3.76 -10.55 -4.38
C VAL A 25 3.82 -9.05 -4.16
N PHE A 26 2.82 -8.44 -3.51
CA PHE A 26 2.86 -7.01 -3.22
C PHE A 26 3.85 -6.65 -2.10
N ALA A 27 4.02 -7.50 -1.09
CA ALA A 27 5.10 -7.34 -0.11
C ALA A 27 6.47 -7.35 -0.81
N ALA A 28 6.69 -8.30 -1.73
CA ALA A 28 7.90 -8.38 -2.54
C ALA A 28 8.07 -7.17 -3.47
N LEU A 29 6.99 -6.68 -4.09
CA LEU A 29 7.02 -5.46 -4.91
C LEU A 29 7.47 -4.24 -4.10
N ILE A 30 6.94 -4.06 -2.89
CA ILE A 30 7.35 -2.96 -2.00
C ILE A 30 8.84 -3.10 -1.63
N ALA A 31 9.32 -4.32 -1.37
CA ALA A 31 10.73 -4.56 -1.10
C ALA A 31 11.63 -4.22 -2.30
N VAL A 32 11.25 -4.67 -3.50
CA VAL A 32 11.99 -4.41 -4.76
C VAL A 32 12.06 -2.91 -5.06
N LEU A 33 11.00 -2.16 -4.76
CA LEU A 33 11.00 -0.69 -4.87
C LEU A 33 11.97 0.00 -3.88
N GLY A 34 12.59 -0.74 -2.96
CA GLY A 34 13.68 -0.26 -2.11
C GLY A 34 15.07 -0.41 -2.74
N LEU A 35 15.21 -1.22 -3.80
CA LEU A 35 16.50 -1.48 -4.47
C LEU A 35 17.14 -0.26 -5.13
N PRO A 36 16.39 0.70 -5.73
CA PRO A 36 16.99 1.92 -6.29
C PRO A 36 17.73 2.79 -5.26
N GLY A 37 17.57 2.48 -3.97
CA GLY A 37 18.29 3.14 -2.88
C GLY A 37 17.41 4.11 -2.09
N GLN A 38 18.09 4.92 -1.28
CA GLN A 38 17.48 5.87 -0.36
C GLN A 38 18.22 7.21 -0.47
N PHE A 39 17.49 8.31 -0.56
CA PHE A 39 18.06 9.65 -0.74
C PHE A 39 17.77 10.52 0.48
N HIS A 40 18.80 10.86 1.25
CA HIS A 40 18.68 11.81 2.35
C HIS A 40 18.82 13.22 1.78
N VAL A 41 17.81 14.06 2.00
CA VAL A 41 17.77 15.42 1.45
C VAL A 41 17.74 16.41 2.62
N PHE A 42 18.51 17.50 2.51
CA PHE A 42 18.56 18.58 3.49
C PHE A 42 18.85 18.14 4.93
N GLY A 43 19.61 17.05 5.12
CA GLY A 43 19.94 16.53 6.46
C GLY A 43 18.80 15.80 7.17
N ASN A 44 17.67 15.53 6.49
CA ASN A 44 16.57 14.77 7.07
C ASN A 44 17.01 13.33 7.39
N SER A 45 16.75 12.88 8.62
CA SER A 45 17.06 11.53 9.11
C SER A 45 16.25 10.41 8.44
N VAL A 46 15.15 10.76 7.77
CA VAL A 46 14.32 9.83 7.01
C VAL A 46 14.58 10.06 5.52
N PRO A 47 14.91 9.00 4.75
CA PRO A 47 15.22 9.14 3.34
C PRO A 47 13.97 9.12 2.47
N ILE A 48 14.08 9.74 1.29
CA ILE A 48 13.15 9.54 0.19
C ILE A 48 13.41 8.17 -0.43
N THR A 49 12.35 7.40 -0.64
CA THR A 49 12.38 6.06 -1.25
C THR A 49 11.28 5.92 -2.29
N LEU A 50 11.38 4.89 -3.14
CA LEU A 50 10.30 4.48 -4.04
C LEU A 50 9.31 3.49 -3.38
N GLN A 51 9.58 3.01 -2.17
CA GLN A 51 8.73 2.00 -1.51
C GLN A 51 7.31 2.50 -1.22
N THR A 52 7.13 3.79 -0.95
CA THR A 52 5.80 4.39 -0.72
C THR A 52 4.88 4.25 -1.93
N LEU A 53 5.42 4.19 -3.15
CA LEU A 53 4.64 3.86 -4.35
C LEU A 53 4.02 2.46 -4.24
N GLY A 54 4.81 1.48 -3.82
CA GLY A 54 4.35 0.09 -3.63
C GLY A 54 3.26 -0.01 -2.57
N VAL A 55 3.38 0.75 -1.49
CA VAL A 55 2.41 0.80 -0.39
C VAL A 55 1.05 1.29 -0.88
N VAL A 56 1.03 2.42 -1.60
CA VAL A 56 -0.19 3.00 -2.15
C VAL A 56 -0.80 2.08 -3.21
N LEU A 57 0.04 1.49 -4.08
CA LEU A 57 -0.40 0.49 -5.06
C LEU A 57 -1.01 -0.75 -4.41
N ALA A 58 -0.45 -1.25 -3.31
CA ALA A 58 -0.97 -2.40 -2.59
C ALA A 58 -2.40 -2.14 -2.10
N GLY A 59 -2.63 -0.98 -1.49
CA GLY A 59 -3.98 -0.53 -1.11
C GLY A 59 -4.91 -0.44 -2.31
N ALA A 60 -4.52 0.32 -3.32
CA ALA A 60 -5.37 0.63 -4.48
C ALA A 60 -5.73 -0.59 -5.34
N ILE A 61 -4.85 -1.60 -5.42
CA ILE A 61 -5.06 -2.79 -6.25
C ILE A 61 -5.66 -3.96 -5.47
N LEU A 62 -5.19 -4.23 -4.25
CA LEU A 62 -5.63 -5.40 -3.49
C LEU A 62 -6.87 -5.14 -2.62
N GLY A 63 -7.20 -3.86 -2.40
CA GLY A 63 -8.22 -3.41 -1.47
C GLY A 63 -7.66 -3.18 -0.06
N ALA A 64 -8.48 -2.65 0.84
CA ALA A 64 -8.06 -2.12 2.14
C ALA A 64 -7.26 -3.14 2.97
N TRP A 65 -7.89 -4.29 3.27
CA TRP A 65 -7.30 -5.29 4.15
C TRP A 65 -6.10 -6.01 3.53
N ARG A 66 -6.18 -6.37 2.25
CA ARG A 66 -5.08 -7.12 1.60
C ARG A 66 -3.88 -6.22 1.32
N GLY A 67 -4.11 -4.95 1.01
CA GLY A 67 -3.06 -3.94 0.92
C GLY A 67 -2.32 -3.80 2.25
N ALA A 68 -3.07 -3.55 3.34
CA ALA A 68 -2.51 -3.46 4.68
C ALA A 68 -1.75 -4.73 5.10
N LEU A 69 -2.31 -5.92 4.82
CA LEU A 69 -1.63 -7.20 5.09
C LEU A 69 -0.35 -7.39 4.29
N SER A 70 -0.24 -6.82 3.08
CA SER A 70 0.99 -6.87 2.28
C SER A 70 2.09 -6.03 2.93
N VAL A 71 1.73 -4.86 3.44
CA VAL A 71 2.65 -4.01 4.21
C VAL A 71 3.04 -4.69 5.52
N LEU A 72 2.08 -5.24 6.27
CA LEU A 72 2.37 -5.95 7.51
C LEU A 72 3.26 -7.18 7.29
N MET A 73 3.04 -7.93 6.22
CA MET A 73 3.90 -9.06 5.85
C MET A 73 5.33 -8.60 5.58
N LEU A 74 5.51 -7.52 4.80
CA LEU A 74 6.83 -6.92 4.60
C LEU A 74 7.47 -6.53 5.94
N LEU A 75 6.75 -5.82 6.80
CA LEU A 75 7.27 -5.37 8.10
C LEU A 75 7.62 -6.56 9.01
N ALA A 76 6.86 -7.65 8.97
CA ALA A 76 7.19 -8.87 9.71
C ALA A 76 8.50 -9.50 9.21
N LEU A 77 8.73 -9.54 7.90
CA LEU A 77 9.99 -10.02 7.32
C LEU A 77 11.17 -9.10 7.66
N VAL A 78 10.96 -7.79 7.67
CA VAL A 78 11.94 -6.80 8.13
C VAL A 78 12.27 -7.03 9.60
N ALA A 79 11.26 -7.23 10.46
CA ALA A 79 11.44 -7.53 11.88
C ALA A 79 12.22 -8.85 12.10
N ALA A 80 12.00 -9.85 11.24
CA ALA A 80 12.76 -11.10 11.21
C ALA A 80 14.22 -10.94 10.73
N GLY A 81 14.64 -9.72 10.36
CA GLY A 81 16.03 -9.41 10.03
C GLY A 81 16.33 -9.28 8.54
N LEU A 82 15.35 -9.46 7.65
CA LEU A 82 15.61 -9.34 6.22
C LEU A 82 15.83 -7.86 5.82
N PRO A 83 16.83 -7.55 4.98
CA PRO A 83 17.19 -6.19 4.58
C PRO A 83 16.27 -5.66 3.46
N LEU A 84 14.95 -5.62 3.70
CA LEU A 84 13.94 -5.34 2.68
C LEU A 84 13.52 -3.87 2.59
N LEU A 85 13.98 -3.03 3.52
CA LEU A 85 13.79 -1.58 3.41
C LEU A 85 14.95 -0.96 2.63
N ALA A 86 14.69 0.20 2.02
CA ALA A 86 15.64 0.91 1.20
C ALA A 86 16.98 1.12 1.92
N GLY A 87 18.07 1.02 1.16
CA GLY A 87 19.43 1.02 1.71
C GLY A 87 19.81 -0.25 2.48
N GLY A 88 19.09 -1.36 2.25
CA GLY A 88 19.38 -2.65 2.88
C GLY A 88 19.03 -2.69 4.36
N ARG A 89 18.09 -1.85 4.80
CA ARG A 89 17.70 -1.75 6.20
C ARG A 89 16.79 -2.92 6.62
N GLY A 90 17.07 -3.49 7.78
CA GLY A 90 16.36 -4.63 8.34
C GLY A 90 16.55 -4.76 9.85
N GLY A 91 15.83 -5.68 10.47
CA GLY A 91 15.91 -5.99 11.90
C GLY A 91 15.07 -5.09 12.81
N LEU A 92 15.02 -5.46 14.08
CA LEU A 92 14.19 -4.79 15.10
C LEU A 92 14.59 -3.33 15.34
N GLY A 93 15.87 -2.97 15.14
CA GLY A 93 16.36 -1.60 15.34
C GLY A 93 15.67 -0.56 14.45
N VAL A 94 15.17 -0.95 13.27
CA VAL A 94 14.40 -0.06 12.39
C VAL A 94 13.11 0.43 13.07
N PHE A 95 12.51 -0.39 13.93
CA PHE A 95 11.28 -0.07 14.65
C PHE A 95 11.51 0.80 15.89
N ALA A 96 12.77 1.08 16.24
CA ALA A 96 13.14 2.08 17.26
C ALA A 96 13.77 3.34 16.63
N GLY A 97 13.87 3.39 15.29
CA GLY A 97 14.53 4.47 14.57
C GLY A 97 13.59 5.58 14.08
N PRO A 98 14.14 6.68 13.50
CA PRO A 98 13.37 7.87 13.11
C PRO A 98 12.23 7.60 12.12
N SER A 99 12.33 6.53 11.32
CA SER A 99 11.33 6.20 10.30
C SER A 99 10.16 5.37 10.84
N VAL A 100 10.14 4.97 12.11
CA VAL A 100 9.11 4.04 12.63
C VAL A 100 7.69 4.55 12.41
N GLY A 101 7.47 5.86 12.58
CA GLY A 101 6.17 6.47 12.33
C GLY A 101 5.71 6.33 10.89
N TYR A 102 6.63 6.40 9.93
CA TYR A 102 6.31 6.19 8.52
C TYR A 102 5.95 4.75 8.23
N LEU A 103 6.58 3.76 8.89
CA LEU A 103 6.23 2.34 8.74
C LEU A 103 4.82 2.05 9.25
N VAL A 104 4.44 2.65 10.39
CA VAL A 104 3.05 2.61 10.88
C VAL A 104 2.12 3.31 9.90
N GLY A 105 2.53 4.49 9.43
CA GLY A 105 1.84 5.26 8.39
C GLY A 105 1.61 4.45 7.12
N TRP A 106 2.54 3.58 6.70
CA TRP A 106 2.38 2.75 5.50
C TRP A 106 1.21 1.79 5.61
N VAL A 107 1.02 1.17 6.78
CA VAL A 107 -0.11 0.26 7.02
C VAL A 107 -1.43 1.02 6.94
N VAL A 108 -1.51 2.17 7.61
CA VAL A 108 -2.71 3.03 7.60
C VAL A 108 -2.97 3.60 6.21
N GLY A 109 -1.94 4.07 5.52
CA GLY A 109 -2.01 4.60 4.16
C GLY A 109 -2.54 3.56 3.18
N ALA A 110 -1.98 2.34 3.17
CA ALA A 110 -2.48 1.26 2.31
C ALA A 110 -3.94 0.88 2.62
N LEU A 111 -4.30 0.82 3.91
CA LEU A 111 -5.68 0.56 4.34
C LEU A 111 -6.64 1.63 3.80
N VAL A 112 -6.33 2.90 4.02
CA VAL A 112 -7.19 4.04 3.63
C VAL A 112 -7.28 4.17 2.12
N VAL A 113 -6.18 4.03 1.39
CA VAL A 113 -6.19 4.05 -0.09
C VAL A 113 -7.11 2.97 -0.61
N GLY A 114 -6.96 1.72 -0.14
CA GLY A 114 -7.80 0.62 -0.59
C GLY A 114 -9.27 0.84 -0.24
N TRP A 115 -9.56 1.35 0.95
CA TRP A 115 -10.91 1.67 1.40
C TRP A 115 -11.58 2.77 0.57
N LEU A 116 -10.85 3.82 0.20
CA LEU A 116 -11.33 4.88 -0.69
C LEU A 116 -11.57 4.35 -2.11
N VAL A 117 -10.61 3.60 -2.67
CA VAL A 117 -10.71 3.05 -4.03
C VAL A 117 -11.88 2.06 -4.16
N GLU A 118 -12.13 1.24 -3.14
CA GLU A 118 -13.28 0.33 -3.09
C GLU A 118 -14.64 1.05 -3.14
N ARG A 119 -14.70 2.31 -2.69
CA ARG A 119 -15.92 3.13 -2.76
C ARG A 119 -16.15 3.86 -4.06
N GLY A 120 -15.13 3.95 -4.92
CA GLY A 120 -15.27 4.58 -6.23
C GLY A 120 -16.01 3.71 -7.26
N GLY A 121 -16.67 2.64 -6.80
CA GLY A 121 -17.41 1.72 -7.65
C GLY A 121 -16.53 0.67 -8.34
N ARG A 122 -17.10 -0.05 -9.30
CA ARG A 122 -16.46 -1.22 -9.91
C ARG A 122 -15.20 -0.90 -10.72
N ARG A 123 -15.09 0.30 -11.28
CA ARG A 123 -13.94 0.77 -12.08
C ARG A 123 -13.71 2.27 -11.85
N PRO A 124 -13.16 2.66 -10.69
CA PRO A 124 -12.95 4.06 -10.39
C PRO A 124 -11.97 4.68 -11.37
N GLY A 125 -12.37 5.81 -11.97
CA GLY A 125 -11.50 6.56 -12.87
C GLY A 125 -10.36 7.27 -12.14
N VAL A 126 -9.43 7.85 -12.91
CA VAL A 126 -8.26 8.59 -12.37
C VAL A 126 -8.68 9.71 -11.40
N ALA A 127 -9.80 10.37 -11.66
CA ALA A 127 -10.36 11.43 -10.83
C ALA A 127 -10.72 10.97 -9.40
N TRP A 128 -10.93 9.67 -9.18
CA TRP A 128 -11.18 9.10 -7.86
C TRP A 128 -9.93 8.45 -7.26
N VAL A 129 -9.17 7.73 -8.09
CA VAL A 129 -7.99 6.99 -7.62
C VAL A 129 -6.86 7.94 -7.21
N LEU A 130 -6.61 9.02 -7.96
CA LEU A 130 -5.53 9.95 -7.65
C LEU A 130 -5.72 10.63 -6.28
N PRO A 131 -6.88 11.23 -5.95
CA PRO A 131 -7.12 11.75 -4.60
C PRO A 131 -6.97 10.70 -3.51
N ALA A 132 -7.43 9.45 -3.75
CA ALA A 132 -7.27 8.38 -2.78
C ALA A 132 -5.78 8.08 -2.49
N CYS A 133 -4.94 8.00 -3.52
CA CYS A 133 -3.50 7.83 -3.41
C CYS A 133 -2.81 9.00 -2.68
N LEU A 134 -3.22 10.23 -2.99
CA LEU A 134 -2.69 11.45 -2.34
C LEU A 134 -3.06 11.50 -0.86
N ILE A 135 -4.31 11.17 -0.50
CA ILE A 135 -4.75 11.10 0.90
C ILE A 135 -3.95 10.04 1.66
N GLY A 136 -3.73 8.86 1.07
CA GLY A 136 -2.90 7.82 1.67
C GLY A 136 -1.47 8.28 1.93
N SER A 137 -0.85 8.94 0.93
CA SER A 137 0.50 9.48 1.05
C SER A 137 0.59 10.59 2.10
N ALA A 138 -0.40 11.48 2.15
CA ALA A 138 -0.48 12.53 3.17
C ALA A 138 -0.60 11.93 4.58
N LEU A 139 -1.41 10.88 4.77
CA LEU A 139 -1.53 10.19 6.06
C LEU A 139 -0.22 9.56 6.52
N ILE A 140 0.57 9.01 5.59
CA ILE A 140 1.92 8.51 5.90
C ILE A 140 2.78 9.63 6.51
N LEU A 141 2.73 10.85 5.94
CA LEU A 141 3.46 12.00 6.47
C LEU A 141 2.90 12.49 7.81
N VAL A 142 1.58 12.60 7.93
CA VAL A 142 0.89 13.06 9.15
C VAL A 142 1.20 12.17 10.34
N ILE A 143 1.36 10.87 10.14
CA ILE A 143 1.75 9.92 11.18
C ILE A 143 3.27 9.89 11.38
N GLY A 144 4.03 9.91 10.27
CA GLY A 144 5.48 9.77 10.29
C GLY A 144 6.20 10.95 10.93
N VAL A 145 5.85 12.17 10.54
CA VAL A 145 6.57 13.40 10.92
C VAL A 145 6.55 13.65 12.44
N PRO A 146 5.41 13.57 13.15
CA PRO A 146 5.39 13.75 14.59
C PRO A 146 6.24 12.71 15.33
N ILE A 147 6.15 11.45 14.92
CA ILE A 147 6.92 10.36 15.54
C ILE A 147 8.41 10.53 15.25
N GLN A 148 8.79 10.94 14.04
CA GLN A 148 10.18 11.27 13.74
C GLN A 148 10.71 12.35 14.67
N SER A 149 9.98 13.46 14.83
CA SER A 149 10.36 14.56 15.73
C SER A 149 10.57 14.07 17.16
N LEU A 150 9.67 13.21 17.66
CA LEU A 150 9.81 12.60 18.99
C LEU A 150 11.03 11.70 19.12
N VAL A 151 11.34 10.90 18.10
CA VAL A 151 12.46 9.94 18.11
C VAL A 151 13.82 10.64 17.94
N THR A 152 13.91 11.68 17.11
CA THR A 152 15.17 12.39 16.86
C THR A 152 15.44 13.52 17.85
N GLY A 153 14.41 14.01 18.54
CA GLY A 153 14.49 15.21 19.38
C GLY A 153 14.54 16.53 18.59
N VAL A 154 14.45 16.48 17.25
CA VAL A 154 14.39 17.68 16.40
C VAL A 154 13.00 18.32 16.55
N PRO A 155 12.88 19.64 16.71
CA PRO A 155 11.59 20.31 16.86
C PRO A 155 10.61 19.97 15.72
N LEU A 156 9.31 19.87 16.06
CA LEU A 156 8.27 19.47 15.11
C LEU A 156 8.22 20.39 13.88
N GLY A 157 8.32 21.71 14.08
CA GLY A 157 8.29 22.68 12.98
C GLY A 157 9.44 22.48 11.98
N GLU A 158 10.63 22.18 12.47
CA GLU A 158 11.79 21.88 11.63
C GLU A 158 11.62 20.53 10.92
N THR A 159 11.14 19.51 11.63
CA THR A 159 10.87 18.19 11.04
C THR A 159 9.81 18.26 9.94
N ILE A 160 8.78 19.10 10.11
CA ILE A 160 7.79 19.41 9.06
C ILE A 160 8.47 20.06 7.87
N ALA A 161 9.26 21.12 8.08
CA ALA A 161 9.94 21.83 7.01
C ALA A 161 10.85 20.90 6.19
N LEU A 162 11.62 20.03 6.86
CA LEU A 162 12.46 19.02 6.21
C LEU A 162 11.63 17.97 5.44
N SER A 163 10.45 17.62 5.93
CA SER A 163 9.59 16.62 5.32
C SER A 163 8.80 17.14 4.12
N LEU A 164 8.72 18.47 3.93
CA LEU A 164 8.15 19.05 2.71
C LEU A 164 8.89 18.60 1.44
N ALA A 165 10.17 18.24 1.56
CA ALA A 165 10.95 17.67 0.46
C ALA A 165 10.36 16.34 -0.07
N PHE A 166 9.54 15.64 0.71
CA PHE A 166 8.90 14.38 0.30
C PHE A 166 7.68 14.61 -0.60
N VAL A 167 7.02 15.76 -0.47
CA VAL A 167 5.72 16.06 -1.10
C VAL A 167 5.77 16.01 -2.64
N PRO A 168 6.75 16.62 -3.33
CA PRO A 168 6.82 16.54 -4.79
C PRO A 168 6.98 15.08 -5.27
N GLY A 169 7.84 14.32 -4.61
CA GLY A 169 8.08 12.92 -4.94
C GLY A 169 6.85 12.04 -4.68
N ASP A 170 6.15 12.23 -3.56
CA ASP A 170 4.95 11.46 -3.23
C ASP A 170 3.75 11.84 -4.11
N THR A 171 3.68 13.09 -4.56
CA THR A 171 2.71 13.52 -5.56
C THR A 171 2.96 12.79 -6.89
N LEU A 172 4.20 12.76 -7.36
CA LEU A 172 4.57 12.05 -8.59
C LEU A 172 4.28 10.55 -8.49
N LYS A 173 4.61 9.92 -7.35
CA LYS A 173 4.29 8.51 -7.08
C LYS A 173 2.79 8.27 -7.06
N SER A 174 1.99 9.17 -6.48
CA SER A 174 0.53 9.05 -6.46
C SER A 174 -0.08 9.13 -7.86
N VAL A 175 0.45 9.99 -8.72
CA VAL A 175 0.07 10.06 -10.15
C VAL A 175 0.43 8.75 -10.86
N ALA A 176 1.66 8.25 -10.67
CA ALA A 176 2.09 6.98 -11.24
C ALA A 176 1.22 5.81 -10.76
N ALA A 177 0.91 5.75 -9.46
CA ALA A 177 0.03 4.75 -8.87
C ALA A 177 -1.37 4.78 -9.51
N ALA A 178 -1.95 5.98 -9.64
CA ALA A 178 -3.27 6.13 -10.25
C ALA A 178 -3.28 5.70 -11.72
N ALA A 179 -2.25 6.05 -12.49
CA ALA A 179 -2.09 5.60 -13.87
C ALA A 179 -2.00 4.07 -13.98
N VAL A 180 -1.18 3.44 -13.13
CA VAL A 180 -1.04 1.97 -13.07
C VAL A 180 -2.36 1.31 -12.70
N VAL A 181 -3.08 1.81 -11.69
CA VAL A 181 -4.35 1.24 -11.23
C VAL A 181 -5.41 1.32 -12.33
N VAL A 182 -5.57 2.48 -12.97
CA VAL A 182 -6.54 2.66 -14.07
C VAL A 182 -6.16 1.80 -15.28
N GLY A 183 -4.86 1.72 -15.61
CA GLY A 183 -4.36 0.84 -16.67
C GLY A 183 -4.65 -0.63 -16.39
N ALA A 184 -4.38 -1.10 -15.16
CA ALA A 184 -4.64 -2.46 -14.73
C ALA A 184 -6.13 -2.82 -14.78
N GLN A 185 -7.01 -1.88 -14.40
CA GLN A 185 -8.46 -2.07 -14.49
C GLN A 185 -8.97 -2.17 -15.94
N ARG A 186 -8.33 -1.47 -16.87
CA ARG A 186 -8.67 -1.56 -18.31
C ARG A 186 -8.21 -2.89 -18.91
N ALA A 187 -7.01 -3.35 -18.56
CA ALA A 187 -6.46 -4.61 -19.03
C ALA A 187 -7.13 -5.85 -18.40
N TYR A 188 -7.50 -5.77 -17.12
CA TYR A 188 -8.09 -6.85 -16.35
C TYR A 188 -9.35 -6.39 -15.60
N PRO A 189 -10.51 -6.34 -16.27
CA PRO A 189 -11.68 -5.66 -15.73
C PRO A 189 -12.37 -6.36 -14.55
N ASP A 190 -12.01 -7.62 -14.29
CA ASP A 190 -12.45 -8.40 -13.13
C ASP A 190 -11.50 -8.32 -11.93
N ALA A 191 -10.34 -7.66 -12.08
CA ALA A 191 -9.33 -7.54 -11.03
C ALA A 191 -9.60 -6.40 -10.05
N SER A 192 -10.61 -5.55 -10.27
CA SER A 192 -10.85 -4.39 -9.42
C SER A 192 -11.28 -4.77 -7.99
N PRO A 193 -10.85 -3.99 -6.96
CA PRO A 193 -11.20 -4.25 -5.57
C PRO A 193 -12.71 -4.32 -5.33
N ALA A 194 -13.46 -3.39 -5.92
CA ALA A 194 -14.91 -3.31 -5.79
C ALA A 194 -15.66 -4.47 -6.44
N ALA A 195 -15.25 -4.90 -7.66
CA ALA A 195 -15.81 -6.10 -8.29
C ALA A 195 -15.62 -7.34 -7.42
N ARG A 196 -14.52 -7.38 -6.64
CA ARG A 196 -14.25 -8.47 -5.71
C ARG A 196 -15.09 -8.38 -4.45
N ARG A 197 -15.26 -7.18 -3.86
CA ARG A 197 -16.11 -6.95 -2.68
C ARG A 197 -17.56 -7.33 -2.96
N GLU A 198 -18.09 -6.90 -4.10
CA GLU A 198 -19.42 -7.26 -4.59
C GLU A 198 -19.61 -8.78 -4.71
N ARG A 199 -18.65 -9.49 -5.33
CA ARG A 199 -18.67 -10.96 -5.44
C ARG A 199 -18.63 -11.69 -4.09
N LEU A 200 -18.04 -11.10 -3.05
CA LEU A 200 -18.02 -11.68 -1.70
C LEU A 200 -19.33 -11.43 -0.97
N SER A 201 -19.89 -10.21 -1.10
CA SER A 201 -21.19 -9.85 -0.52
C SER A 201 -22.32 -10.73 -1.09
N ASN A 202 -22.34 -10.97 -2.40
CA ASN A 202 -23.39 -11.75 -3.07
C ASN A 202 -23.30 -13.27 -2.85
N ARG A 203 -22.38 -13.74 -2.00
CA ARG A 203 -22.22 -15.15 -1.61
C ARG A 203 -22.55 -15.42 -0.14
N GLY A 204 -22.80 -14.37 0.64
CA GLY A 204 -23.08 -14.47 2.08
C GLY A 204 -24.54 -14.20 2.47
N GLY A 205 -25.43 -13.96 1.50
CA GLY A 205 -26.88 -13.94 1.66
C GLY A 205 -27.49 -15.06 0.83
#